data_AF-A0AB73TKI6-F1
#
_entry.id   AF-A0AB73TKI6-F1
#
_cell.length_a   1.000
_cell.length_b   1.000
_cell.length_c   1.000
_cell.angle_alpha   90.00
_cell.angle_beta   90.00
_cell.angle_gamma   90.00
#
_symmetry.space_group_name_H-M   'P 1'
#
loop_
_entity.id
_entity.type
_entity.pdbx_description
1 polymer ?
#
loop_
_entity_poly.entity_id
_entity_poly.type
_entity_poly.pdbx_seq_one_letter_code
_entity_poly.pdbx_strand_id
1 'polypeptide(L)'
;MKDRGLKKVRFSFEELKELSDYKMTATKAFVGDLEKLYKDMLNLTYRTEDEDSIRYFVLFTGFEINKTKKFVEVSVNPDLEYIINGLTAEFSRFELSAFTSLRSTYAKTLFRLLMQYRSTGYYVVRIEEFRSLMDIPEYYQMGNIDQKVLNPALRELKKYFNDLKVTKIKAKKGNKIAKLEFTFSSLTSDLPKISLRNWLEE
;
A
#
# COMPACT_ATOMS: atom_id res chain seq x y z
N MET A 1 -18.43 17.88 -28.97
CA MET A 1 -17.27 18.48 -28.27
C MET A 1 -17.76 19.12 -26.98
N LYS A 2 -17.63 18.40 -25.86
CA LYS A 2 -17.72 18.98 -24.51
C LYS A 2 -16.55 18.42 -23.74
N ASP A 3 -15.52 19.25 -23.66
CA ASP A 3 -14.28 19.06 -22.93
C ASP A 3 -14.61 19.09 -21.43
N ARG A 4 -15.21 18.00 -20.91
CA ARG A 4 -15.25 17.76 -19.47
C ARG A 4 -13.86 17.24 -19.14
N GLY A 5 -13.01 18.16 -18.70
CA GLY A 5 -11.58 17.96 -18.52
C GLY A 5 -11.26 16.58 -17.99
N LEU A 6 -10.46 15.83 -18.75
CA LEU A 6 -9.68 14.72 -18.21
C LEU A 6 -9.05 15.24 -16.92
N LYS A 7 -9.44 14.68 -15.76
CA LYS A 7 -8.90 15.13 -14.46
C LYS A 7 -7.39 14.88 -14.48
N LYS A 8 -6.67 15.95 -14.76
CA LYS A 8 -5.23 16.05 -14.69
C LYS A 8 -4.88 16.42 -13.26
N VAL A 9 -4.18 15.53 -12.58
CA VAL A 9 -3.65 15.80 -11.24
C VAL A 9 -2.20 16.21 -11.40
N ARG A 10 -1.86 17.37 -10.84
CA ARG A 10 -0.52 17.94 -10.92
C ARG A 10 0.13 17.95 -9.55
N PHE A 11 1.35 17.43 -9.47
CA PHE A 11 2.19 17.48 -8.28
C PHE A 11 3.49 18.23 -8.58
N SER A 12 3.89 19.15 -7.72
CA SER A 12 5.22 19.72 -7.77
C SER A 12 6.27 18.69 -7.33
N PHE A 13 7.53 18.89 -7.73
CA PHE A 13 8.62 18.05 -7.25
C PHE A 13 8.82 18.16 -5.74
N GLU A 14 8.53 19.32 -5.14
CA GLU A 14 8.61 19.54 -3.69
C GLU A 14 7.61 18.64 -2.96
N GLU A 15 6.34 18.71 -3.37
CA GLU A 15 5.25 17.92 -2.77
C GLU A 15 5.52 16.42 -2.87
N LEU A 16 5.95 15.93 -4.04
CA LEU A 16 6.24 14.50 -4.20
C LEU A 16 7.39 14.05 -3.31
N LYS A 17 8.44 14.87 -3.15
CA LYS A 17 9.57 14.56 -2.27
C LYS A 17 9.15 14.51 -0.80
N GLU A 18 8.33 15.47 -0.36
CA GLU A 18 7.80 15.49 1.00
C GLU A 18 6.92 14.27 1.27
N LEU A 19 5.99 13.96 0.36
CA LEU A 19 5.05 12.84 0.51
C LEU A 19 5.75 11.47 0.53
N SER A 20 6.85 11.33 -0.21
CA SER A 20 7.59 10.06 -0.27
C SER A 20 8.77 9.98 0.71
N ASP A 21 8.98 10.96 1.59
CA ASP A 21 10.20 11.08 2.43
C ASP A 21 11.49 10.91 1.59
N TYR A 22 11.56 11.58 0.43
CA TYR A 22 12.65 11.39 -0.53
C TYR A 22 13.93 12.07 -0.05
N LYS A 23 14.96 11.27 0.25
CA LYS A 23 16.19 11.75 0.90
C LYS A 23 17.27 12.24 -0.07
N MET A 24 17.17 11.94 -1.36
CA MET A 24 18.22 12.34 -2.30
C MET A 24 18.01 13.81 -2.71
N THR A 25 19.10 14.56 -2.65
CA THR A 25 19.12 15.99 -2.97
C THR A 25 19.24 16.26 -4.48
N ALA A 26 19.77 15.30 -5.25
CA ALA A 26 20.01 15.46 -6.68
C ALA A 26 18.73 15.34 -7.52
N THR A 27 18.33 16.43 -8.19
CA THR A 27 17.15 16.48 -9.08
C THR A 27 17.21 15.46 -10.22
N LYS A 28 18.40 15.15 -10.75
CA LYS A 28 18.57 14.17 -11.83
C LYS A 28 18.18 12.75 -11.40
N ALA A 29 18.54 12.35 -10.18
CA ALA A 29 18.16 11.05 -9.63
C ALA A 29 16.65 10.97 -9.44
N PHE A 30 16.05 12.01 -8.84
CA PHE A 30 14.61 12.09 -8.64
C PHE A 30 13.82 11.97 -9.95
N VAL A 31 14.24 12.68 -11.00
CA VAL A 31 13.62 12.57 -12.32
C VAL A 31 13.74 11.17 -12.91
N GLY A 32 14.88 10.50 -12.70
CA GLY A 32 15.07 9.11 -13.14
C GLY A 32 14.17 8.13 -12.39
N ASP A 33 13.96 8.34 -11.09
CA ASP A 33 13.05 7.53 -10.27
C ASP A 33 11.58 7.75 -10.68
N LEU A 34 11.18 8.99 -10.99
CA LEU A 34 9.86 9.29 -11.54
C LEU A 34 9.63 8.61 -12.90
N GLU A 35 10.65 8.59 -13.77
CA GLU A 35 10.53 7.92 -15.06
C GLU A 35 10.33 6.40 -14.91
N LYS A 36 11.02 5.76 -13.96
CA LYS A 36 10.82 4.34 -13.65
C LYS A 36 9.42 4.08 -13.11
N LEU A 37 8.99 4.87 -12.12
CA LEU A 37 7.64 4.79 -11.56
C LEU A 37 6.58 4.83 -12.66
N TYR A 38 6.73 5.70 -13.66
CA TYR A 38 5.77 5.80 -14.74
C TYR A 38 5.73 4.58 -15.64
N LYS A 39 6.90 4.01 -15.97
CA LYS A 39 6.95 2.77 -16.74
C LYS A 39 6.21 1.65 -16.00
N ASP A 40 6.33 1.60 -14.68
CA ASP A 40 5.60 0.64 -13.85
C ASP A 40 4.09 0.94 -13.85
N MET A 41 3.69 2.22 -13.73
CA MET A 41 2.28 2.63 -13.76
C MET A 41 1.58 2.37 -15.09
N LEU A 42 2.29 2.43 -16.22
CA LEU A 42 1.72 2.11 -17.54
C LEU A 42 1.28 0.65 -17.66
N ASN A 43 1.88 -0.24 -16.87
CA ASN A 43 1.50 -1.65 -16.84
C ASN A 43 0.30 -1.94 -15.93
N LEU A 44 -0.23 -0.93 -15.22
CA LEU A 44 -1.45 -1.05 -14.42
C LEU A 44 -2.67 -1.13 -15.33
N THR A 45 -2.84 -2.33 -15.87
CA THR A 45 -3.99 -2.73 -16.68
C THR A 45 -4.93 -3.58 -15.84
N TYR A 46 -6.22 -3.33 -15.98
CA TYR A 46 -7.27 -4.06 -15.29
C TYR A 46 -8.14 -4.77 -16.32
N ARG A 47 -8.39 -6.06 -16.09
CA ARG A 47 -9.26 -6.89 -16.93
C ARG A 47 -10.53 -7.21 -16.15
N THR A 48 -11.68 -6.94 -16.76
CA THR A 48 -12.97 -7.47 -16.31
C THR A 48 -13.52 -8.43 -17.34
N GLU A 49 -14.22 -9.45 -16.87
CA GLU A 49 -14.91 -10.41 -17.70
C GLU A 49 -16.28 -10.66 -17.07
N ASP A 50 -17.32 -10.46 -17.87
CA ASP A 50 -18.70 -10.87 -17.59
C ASP A 50 -19.13 -11.92 -18.62
N GLU A 51 -20.38 -12.41 -18.55
CA GLU A 51 -20.87 -13.49 -19.44
C GLU A 51 -20.78 -13.12 -20.93
N ASP A 52 -20.87 -11.82 -21.26
CA ASP A 52 -21.00 -11.33 -22.64
C ASP A 52 -19.77 -10.58 -23.15
N SER A 53 -18.87 -10.13 -22.27
CA SER A 53 -17.78 -9.22 -22.64
C SER A 53 -16.53 -9.35 -21.78
N ILE A 54 -15.38 -9.19 -22.45
CA ILE A 54 -14.08 -8.97 -21.82
C ILE A 54 -13.69 -7.52 -22.08
N ARG A 55 -13.31 -6.79 -21.03
CA ARG A 55 -12.87 -5.40 -21.13
C ARG A 55 -11.48 -5.24 -20.52
N TYR A 56 -10.66 -4.45 -21.21
CA TYR A 56 -9.33 -4.06 -20.76
C TYR A 56 -9.33 -2.57 -20.50
N PHE A 57 -8.82 -2.19 -19.34
CA PHE A 57 -8.69 -0.80 -18.94
C PHE A 57 -7.25 -0.48 -18.61
N VAL A 58 -6.83 0.73 -18.95
CA VAL A 58 -5.60 1.35 -18.46
C VAL A 58 -6.00 2.40 -17.43
N LEU A 59 -5.40 2.37 -16.24
CA LEU A 59 -5.76 3.28 -15.15
C LEU A 59 -5.31 4.72 -15.42
N PHE A 60 -4.13 4.89 -16.00
CA PHE A 60 -3.54 6.19 -16.27
C PHE A 60 -3.38 6.43 -17.77
N THR A 61 -3.94 7.52 -18.27
CA THR A 61 -4.04 7.84 -19.70
C THR A 61 -3.01 8.87 -20.17
N GLY A 62 -2.26 9.49 -19.26
CA GLY A 62 -1.23 10.47 -19.61
C GLY A 62 -0.30 10.80 -18.46
N PHE A 63 0.96 11.12 -18.79
CA PHE A 63 2.00 11.51 -17.83
C PHE A 63 2.92 12.57 -18.44
N GLU A 64 3.18 13.66 -17.72
CA GLU A 64 4.18 14.69 -18.08
C GLU A 64 5.16 14.91 -16.92
N ILE A 65 6.48 14.83 -17.18
CA ILE A 65 7.50 15.35 -16.27
C ILE A 65 8.06 16.64 -16.85
N ASN A 66 7.68 17.76 -16.27
CA ASN A 66 8.24 19.05 -16.65
C ASN A 66 9.46 19.36 -15.79
N LYS A 67 10.66 19.10 -16.32
CA LYS A 67 11.93 19.28 -15.59
C LYS A 67 12.24 20.76 -15.30
N THR A 68 11.82 21.66 -16.19
CA THR A 68 12.06 23.10 -16.07
C THR A 68 11.15 23.72 -15.03
N LYS A 69 9.84 23.46 -15.13
CA LYS A 69 8.82 23.95 -14.20
C LYS A 69 8.68 23.07 -12.94
N LYS A 70 9.46 21.99 -12.85
CA LYS A 70 9.57 21.05 -11.72
C LYS A 70 8.22 20.50 -11.24
N PHE A 71 7.45 19.93 -12.17
CA PHE A 71 6.19 19.26 -11.84
C PHE A 71 6.00 17.96 -12.61
N VAL A 72 5.07 17.18 -12.09
CA VAL A 72 4.48 15.97 -12.64
C VAL A 72 3.01 16.24 -12.91
N GLU A 73 2.51 15.89 -14.09
CA GLU A 73 1.08 15.84 -14.37
C GLU A 73 0.69 14.41 -14.73
N VAL A 74 -0.41 13.92 -14.16
CA VAL A 74 -0.96 12.58 -14.38
C VAL A 74 -2.42 12.69 -14.79
N SER A 75 -2.81 12.02 -15.87
CA SER A 75 -4.20 11.90 -16.31
C SER A 75 -4.72 10.50 -15.96
N VAL A 76 -5.88 10.44 -15.31
CA VAL A 76 -6.55 9.19 -14.96
C VAL A 76 -7.63 8.88 -16.00
N ASN A 77 -7.86 7.60 -16.28
CA ASN A 77 -8.97 7.18 -17.10
C ASN A 77 -10.31 7.54 -16.41
N PRO A 78 -11.18 8.37 -17.02
CA PRO A 78 -12.46 8.75 -16.44
C PRO A 78 -13.34 7.56 -16.07
N ASP A 79 -13.29 6.49 -16.86
CA ASP A 79 -14.08 5.27 -16.62
C ASP A 79 -13.64 4.55 -15.34
N LEU A 80 -12.43 4.80 -14.85
CA LEU A 80 -11.86 4.20 -13.63
C LEU A 80 -11.76 5.19 -12.46
N GLU A 81 -12.35 6.38 -12.58
CA GLU A 81 -12.30 7.39 -11.51
C GLU A 81 -12.89 6.86 -10.19
N TYR A 82 -13.94 6.04 -10.27
CA TYR A 82 -14.57 5.42 -9.11
C TYR A 82 -13.60 4.51 -8.33
N ILE A 83 -12.62 3.88 -9.00
CA ILE A 83 -11.61 3.04 -8.33
C ILE A 83 -10.71 3.93 -7.47
N ILE A 84 -10.21 5.04 -8.03
CA ILE A 84 -9.36 5.98 -7.29
C ILE A 84 -10.11 6.61 -6.12
N ASN A 85 -11.37 6.99 -6.33
CA ASN A 85 -12.23 7.54 -5.28
C ASN A 85 -12.59 6.49 -4.21
N GLY A 86 -12.70 5.21 -4.58
CA GLY A 86 -12.88 4.11 -3.62
C GLY A 86 -11.65 3.92 -2.74
N LEU A 87 -10.46 3.99 -3.32
CA LEU A 87 -9.19 3.86 -2.57
C LEU A 87 -9.02 4.96 -1.51
N THR A 88 -9.42 6.21 -1.81
CA THR A 88 -9.35 7.32 -0.84
C THR A 88 -10.40 7.23 0.26
N ALA A 89 -11.53 6.55 0.02
CA ALA A 89 -12.53 6.27 1.04
C ALA A 89 -12.12 5.13 1.98
N GLU A 90 -11.35 4.15 1.48
CA GLU A 90 -10.92 2.98 2.26
C GLU A 90 -9.68 3.24 3.12
N PHE A 91 -8.81 4.18 2.72
CA PHE A 91 -7.60 4.56 3.46
C PHE A 91 -7.68 5.99 3.98
N SER A 92 -7.81 6.14 5.29
CA SER A 92 -7.63 7.42 5.96
C SER A 92 -6.19 7.92 5.84
N ARG A 93 -6.03 9.24 5.86
CA ARG A 93 -4.73 9.94 5.90
C ARG A 93 -3.79 9.41 6.99
N PHE A 94 -4.36 9.06 8.14
CA PHE A 94 -3.63 8.45 9.25
C PHE A 94 -3.04 7.10 8.85
N GLU A 95 -3.84 6.23 8.22
CA GLU A 95 -3.40 4.90 7.79
C GLU A 95 -2.30 5.01 6.73
N LEU A 96 -2.39 5.98 5.81
CA LEU A 96 -1.36 6.21 4.80
C LEU A 96 -0.05 6.66 5.43
N SER A 97 -0.11 7.63 6.36
CA SER A 97 1.08 8.08 7.11
C SER A 97 1.71 6.94 7.92
N ALA A 98 0.90 6.12 8.57
CA ALA A 98 1.38 4.95 9.29
C ALA A 98 2.12 4.01 8.33
N PHE A 99 1.51 3.68 7.20
CA PHE A 99 2.05 2.76 6.21
C PHE A 99 3.37 3.26 5.57
N THR A 100 3.46 4.54 5.20
CA THR A 100 4.68 5.09 4.57
C THR A 100 5.85 5.17 5.55
N SER A 101 5.57 5.35 6.84
CA SER A 101 6.60 5.40 7.89
C SER A 101 7.22 4.05 8.26
N LEU A 102 6.59 2.92 7.88
CA LEU A 102 7.14 1.59 8.06
C LEU A 102 8.37 1.38 7.18
N ARG A 103 9.42 0.75 7.73
CA ARG A 103 10.67 0.50 6.99
C ARG A 103 10.71 -0.91 6.40
N SER A 104 10.27 -1.90 7.16
CA SER A 104 10.28 -3.30 6.73
C SER A 104 9.19 -3.59 5.69
N THR A 105 9.56 -4.24 4.59
CA THR A 105 8.59 -4.77 3.61
C THR A 105 7.59 -5.71 4.27
N TYR A 106 8.06 -6.61 5.14
CA TYR A 106 7.16 -7.49 5.89
C TYR A 106 6.24 -6.71 6.84
N ALA A 107 6.71 -5.62 7.46
CA ALA A 107 5.85 -4.79 8.30
C ALA A 107 4.75 -4.11 7.46
N LYS A 108 5.09 -3.59 6.28
CA LYS A 108 4.12 -3.02 5.33
C LYS A 108 3.08 -4.03 4.89
N THR A 109 3.51 -5.24 4.49
CA THR A 109 2.58 -6.29 4.06
C THR A 109 1.67 -6.72 5.22
N LEU A 110 2.22 -6.95 6.41
CA LEU A 110 1.43 -7.31 7.58
C LEU A 110 0.47 -6.18 8.01
N PHE A 111 0.89 -4.91 7.94
CA PHE A 111 0.01 -3.77 8.16
C PHE A 111 -1.22 -3.85 7.26
N ARG A 112 -1.02 -4.02 5.95
CA ARG A 112 -2.12 -4.14 4.97
C ARG A 112 -3.06 -5.29 5.29
N LEU A 113 -2.52 -6.45 5.67
CA LEU A 113 -3.32 -7.61 6.05
C LEU A 113 -4.17 -7.30 7.28
N LEU A 114 -3.59 -6.75 8.35
CA LEU A 114 -4.34 -6.40 9.57
C LEU A 114 -5.40 -5.31 9.32
N MET A 115 -5.08 -4.33 8.46
CA MET A 115 -6.02 -3.26 8.09
C MET A 115 -7.31 -3.77 7.46
N GLN A 116 -7.24 -4.86 6.69
CA GLN A 116 -8.42 -5.50 6.12
C GLN A 116 -9.39 -6.03 7.19
N TYR A 117 -8.87 -6.38 8.38
CA TYR A 117 -9.63 -6.89 9.52
C TYR A 117 -9.77 -5.85 10.65
N ARG A 118 -9.59 -4.56 10.36
CA ARG A 118 -9.64 -3.48 11.37
C ARG A 118 -10.96 -3.38 12.12
N SER A 119 -12.07 -3.79 11.50
CA SER A 119 -13.40 -3.77 12.12
C SER A 119 -13.56 -4.83 13.20
N THR A 120 -12.93 -5.99 13.05
CA THR A 120 -13.00 -7.10 14.02
C THR A 120 -11.82 -7.13 14.98
N GLY A 121 -10.67 -6.57 14.59
CA GLY A 121 -9.43 -6.68 15.36
C GLY A 121 -8.87 -8.11 15.41
N TYR A 122 -9.35 -9.00 14.53
CA TYR A 122 -9.08 -10.42 14.58
C TYR A 122 -8.84 -10.99 13.18
N TYR A 123 -7.67 -11.60 13.00
CA TYR A 123 -7.24 -12.17 11.73
C TYR A 123 -6.61 -13.55 11.94
N VAL A 124 -7.14 -14.57 11.24
CA VAL A 124 -6.60 -15.94 11.29
C VAL A 124 -6.27 -16.40 9.89
N VAL A 125 -5.08 -16.98 9.72
CA VAL A 125 -4.57 -17.40 8.42
C VAL A 125 -3.81 -18.73 8.53
N ARG A 126 -3.94 -19.59 7.52
CA ARG A 126 -3.12 -20.82 7.43
C ARG A 126 -1.66 -20.45 7.22
N ILE A 127 -0.74 -21.22 7.79
CA ILE A 127 0.69 -20.87 7.69
C ILE A 127 1.18 -20.83 6.23
N GLU A 128 0.67 -21.71 5.37
CA GLU A 128 1.03 -21.75 3.95
C GLU A 128 0.55 -20.50 3.21
N GLU A 129 -0.69 -20.09 3.48
CA GLU A 129 -1.28 -18.87 2.92
C GLU A 129 -0.55 -17.62 3.42
N PHE A 130 -0.22 -17.56 4.70
CA PHE A 130 0.58 -16.48 5.25
C PHE A 130 1.94 -16.35 4.58
N ARG A 131 2.60 -17.47 4.28
CA ARG A 131 3.90 -17.46 3.58
C ARG A 131 3.79 -16.89 2.18
N SER A 132 2.74 -17.27 1.45
CA SER A 132 2.48 -16.73 0.11
C SER A 132 2.17 -15.23 0.17
N LEU A 133 1.28 -14.80 1.06
CA LEU A 133 0.91 -13.39 1.20
C LEU A 133 2.08 -12.50 1.60
N MET A 134 3.02 -13.05 2.37
CA MET A 134 4.18 -12.34 2.88
C MET A 134 5.42 -12.52 2.01
N ASP A 135 5.36 -13.26 0.89
CA ASP A 135 6.52 -13.62 0.05
C ASP A 135 7.69 -14.25 0.84
N ILE A 136 7.37 -15.15 1.77
CA ILE A 136 8.38 -15.81 2.63
C ILE A 136 9.07 -16.94 1.86
N PRO A 137 10.42 -16.96 1.79
CA PRO A 137 11.14 -18.02 1.11
C PRO A 137 10.81 -19.41 1.67
N GLU A 138 10.58 -20.40 0.81
CA GLU A 138 10.12 -21.75 1.20
C GLU A 138 11.02 -22.44 2.23
N TYR A 139 12.33 -22.21 2.16
CA TYR A 139 13.31 -22.80 3.08
C TYR A 139 13.26 -22.22 4.50
N TYR A 140 12.53 -21.13 4.75
CA TYR A 140 12.38 -20.60 6.11
C TYR A 140 11.58 -21.56 6.98
N GLN A 141 12.21 -22.05 8.03
CA GLN A 141 11.52 -22.77 9.10
C GLN A 141 10.79 -21.78 10.02
N MET A 142 9.89 -22.28 10.86
CA MET A 142 9.07 -21.42 11.75
C MET A 142 9.94 -20.49 12.63
N GLY A 143 11.09 -20.96 13.11
CA GLY A 143 12.03 -20.12 13.87
C GLY A 143 12.61 -18.97 13.04
N ASN A 144 12.87 -19.18 11.74
CA ASN A 144 13.29 -18.09 10.85
C ASN A 144 12.15 -17.11 10.59
N ILE A 145 10.92 -17.60 10.42
CA ILE A 145 9.72 -16.76 10.28
C ILE A 145 9.57 -15.88 11.52
N ASP A 146 9.73 -16.44 12.72
CA ASP A 146 9.69 -15.67 13.96
C ASP A 146 10.75 -14.56 13.97
N GLN A 147 12.01 -14.93 13.74
CA GLN A 147 13.15 -14.02 13.90
C GLN A 147 13.20 -12.93 12.81
N LYS A 148 12.85 -13.27 11.57
CA LYS A 148 13.07 -12.43 10.39
C LYS A 148 11.81 -11.77 9.85
N VAL A 149 10.63 -12.32 10.15
CA VAL A 149 9.35 -11.84 9.61
C VAL A 149 8.47 -11.30 10.74
N LEU A 150 8.02 -12.16 11.66
CA LEU A 150 7.03 -11.79 12.68
C LEU A 150 7.61 -10.81 13.70
N ASN A 151 8.73 -11.12 14.36
CA ASN A 151 9.26 -10.27 15.43
C ASN A 151 9.65 -8.86 14.94
N PRO A 152 10.33 -8.69 13.79
CA PRO A 152 10.62 -7.36 13.26
C PRO A 152 9.34 -6.61 12.88
N ALA A 153 8.41 -7.26 12.17
CA ALA A 153 7.16 -6.64 11.76
C ALA A 153 6.31 -6.20 12.95
N LEU A 154 6.08 -7.09 13.92
CA LEU A 154 5.32 -6.78 15.14
C LEU A 154 5.96 -5.64 15.94
N ARG A 155 7.29 -5.55 15.99
CA ARG A 155 7.98 -4.46 16.69
C ARG A 155 7.70 -3.10 16.06
N GLU A 156 7.72 -3.00 14.73
CA GLU A 156 7.35 -1.77 14.04
C GLU A 156 5.86 -1.47 14.20
N LEU A 157 5.01 -2.49 14.08
CA LEU A 157 3.56 -2.35 14.06
C LEU A 157 2.93 -2.01 15.42
N LYS A 158 3.57 -2.38 16.53
CA LYS A 158 3.12 -2.03 17.90
C LYS A 158 2.98 -0.53 18.16
N LYS A 159 3.58 0.32 17.33
CA LYS A 159 3.40 1.78 17.42
C LYS A 159 2.03 2.24 16.91
N TYR A 160 1.43 1.42 16.04
CA TYR A 160 0.20 1.76 15.30
C TYR A 160 -0.98 0.92 15.79
N PHE A 161 -0.77 -0.33 16.19
CA PHE A 161 -1.81 -1.22 16.67
C PHE A 161 -1.65 -1.50 18.17
N ASN A 162 -2.68 -1.15 18.93
CA ASN A 162 -2.78 -1.51 20.34
C ASN A 162 -3.02 -3.01 20.50
N ASP A 163 -2.49 -3.60 21.57
CA ASP A 163 -2.68 -5.02 21.92
C ASP A 163 -2.30 -6.04 20.83
N LEU A 164 -1.47 -5.63 19.87
CA LEU A 164 -1.07 -6.48 18.75
C LEU A 164 -0.30 -7.71 19.25
N LYS A 165 -0.92 -8.89 19.08
CA LYS A 165 -0.37 -10.20 19.44
C LYS A 165 -0.53 -11.18 18.29
N VAL A 166 0.36 -12.17 18.25
CA VAL A 166 0.25 -13.33 17.37
C VAL A 166 0.32 -14.61 18.19
N THR A 167 -0.62 -15.50 17.95
CA THR A 167 -0.71 -16.85 18.53
C THR A 167 -0.50 -17.87 17.42
N LYS A 168 0.30 -18.91 17.71
CA LYS A 168 0.57 -19.99 16.76
C LYS A 168 -0.29 -21.20 17.10
N ILE A 169 -1.22 -21.54 16.22
CA ILE A 169 -2.11 -22.68 16.41
C ILE A 169 -1.49 -23.91 15.77
N LYS A 170 -1.27 -24.96 16.57
CA LYS A 170 -0.73 -26.24 16.11
C LYS A 170 -1.78 -27.05 15.34
N ALA A 171 -1.31 -27.91 14.44
CA ALA A 171 -2.16 -28.91 13.81
C ALA A 171 -2.74 -29.88 14.85
N LYS A 172 -3.92 -30.46 14.57
CA LYS A 172 -4.55 -31.47 15.45
C LYS A 172 -3.67 -32.70 15.67
N LYS A 173 -2.80 -33.03 14.72
CA LYS A 173 -1.82 -34.12 14.80
C LYS A 173 -0.42 -33.56 14.55
N GLY A 174 0.44 -33.68 15.57
CA GLY A 174 1.85 -33.26 15.51
C GLY A 174 2.13 -31.86 16.06
N ASN A 175 3.41 -31.48 16.04
CA ASN A 175 3.90 -30.21 16.59
C ASN A 175 4.06 -29.08 15.56
N LYS A 176 3.63 -29.31 14.31
CA LYS A 176 3.71 -28.29 13.25
C LYS A 176 2.66 -27.19 13.50
N ILE A 177 3.06 -25.95 13.28
CA ILE A 177 2.15 -24.81 13.27
C ILE A 177 1.30 -24.91 12.01
N ALA A 178 -0.02 -24.82 12.16
CA ALA A 178 -0.97 -24.86 11.06
C ALA A 178 -1.57 -23.49 10.75
N LYS A 179 -1.75 -22.64 11.76
CA LYS A 179 -2.32 -21.30 11.58
C LYS A 179 -1.62 -20.27 12.46
N LEU A 180 -1.69 -19.03 12.02
CA LEU A 180 -1.40 -17.85 12.83
C LEU A 180 -2.71 -17.13 13.12
N GLU A 181 -2.86 -16.71 14.36
CA GLU A 181 -3.97 -15.92 14.84
C GLU A 181 -3.42 -14.58 15.34
N PHE A 182 -3.92 -13.49 14.80
CA PHE A 182 -3.58 -12.13 15.19
C PHE A 182 -4.76 -11.49 15.90
N THR A 183 -4.48 -10.84 17.03
CA THR A 183 -5.43 -10.01 17.76
C THR A 183 -4.85 -8.62 17.89
N PHE A 184 -5.66 -7.59 17.67
CA PHE A 184 -5.24 -6.20 17.76
C PHE A 184 -6.45 -5.28 17.96
N SER A 185 -6.21 -4.12 18.55
CA SER A 185 -7.20 -3.07 18.76
C SER A 185 -6.98 -1.93 17.77
N SER A 186 -7.96 -1.02 17.69
CA SER A 186 -7.95 0.12 16.76
C SER A 186 -6.65 0.92 16.79
N LEU A 187 -6.36 1.57 15.66
CA LEU A 187 -5.14 2.35 15.48
C LEU A 187 -4.98 3.43 16.57
N THR A 188 -3.77 3.59 17.10
CA THR A 188 -3.43 4.64 18.06
C THR A 188 -3.70 6.02 17.47
N SER A 189 -4.50 6.87 18.11
CA SER A 189 -4.91 8.19 17.61
C SER A 189 -3.79 9.22 17.39
N ASP A 190 -2.55 8.92 17.80
CA ASP A 190 -1.52 9.91 18.10
C ASP A 190 -0.37 9.99 17.06
N LEU A 191 -0.65 9.73 15.77
CA LEU A 191 0.36 9.93 14.71
C LEU A 191 0.34 11.35 14.13
N PRO A 192 1.49 11.84 13.60
CA PRO A 192 1.56 13.15 12.99
C PRO A 192 0.57 13.32 11.84
N LYS A 193 -0.14 14.44 11.85
CA LYS A 193 -1.09 14.82 10.80
C LYS A 193 -0.35 15.22 9.51
N ILE A 194 0.05 14.29 8.64
CA ILE A 194 0.67 14.64 7.33
C ILE A 194 -0.35 15.32 6.41
N SER A 195 -0.21 16.61 6.09
CA SER A 195 -1.16 17.36 5.25
C SER A 195 -1.20 16.89 3.80
N LEU A 196 -2.19 16.06 3.46
CA LEU A 196 -2.61 15.86 2.08
C LEU A 196 -3.66 16.93 1.76
N ARG A 197 -3.35 17.81 0.80
CA ARG A 197 -4.33 18.69 0.15
C ARG A 197 -5.50 17.84 -0.35
N ASN A 198 -6.73 18.31 -0.18
CA ASN A 198 -7.88 17.71 -0.87
C ASN A 198 -7.78 18.07 -2.35
N TRP A 199 -7.19 17.17 -3.15
CA TRP A 199 -6.99 17.35 -4.60
C TRP A 199 -8.31 17.36 -5.43
N LEU A 200 -9.45 17.30 -4.77
CA LEU A 200 -10.80 17.27 -5.37
C LEU A 200 -11.60 18.56 -5.11
N GLU A 201 -11.03 19.55 -4.41
CA GLU A 201 -11.71 20.80 -4.05
C GLU A 201 -11.19 22.05 -4.81
N GLU A 202 -10.48 21.88 -5.94
CA GLU A 202 -10.13 22.98 -6.85
C GLU A 202 -10.78 22.82 -8.23
#